data_AF-A0A1I0DUM8-F1
#
_entry.id   AF-A0A1I0DUM8-F1
#
_cell.length_a   1.000
_cell.length_b   1.000
_cell.length_c   1.000
_cell.angle_alpha   90.00
_cell.angle_beta   90.00
_cell.angle_gamma   90.00
#
_symmetry.space_group_name_H-M   'P 1'
#
loop_
_entity.id
_entity.type
_entity.pdbx_description
1 polymer ?
#
loop_
_entity_poly.entity_id
_entity_poly.type
_entity_poly.pdbx_seq_one_letter_code
_entity_poly.pdbx_strand_id
1 'polypeptide(L)'
;MTNEKKQLKNQLENELQSLHFSSQKEVLDQAYPTTWKQKIAQLWNKEIEIPLLPVSAIVALLVCSYGYKEIHMNDENEKQEKVLVELAGNTYWKDELEREMMKYED
;
A
#
# COMPACT_ATOMS: atom_id res chain seq x y z
N MET A 1 -6.90 -59.42 14.15
CA MET A 1 -6.81 -58.81 12.81
C MET A 1 -6.52 -59.93 11.81
N THR A 2 -7.38 -60.14 10.82
CA THR A 2 -7.32 -61.27 9.88
C THR A 2 -6.06 -61.23 9.02
N ASN A 3 -5.38 -62.37 8.86
CA ASN A 3 -4.10 -62.51 8.15
C ASN A 3 -4.14 -61.99 6.71
N GLU A 4 -5.30 -62.08 6.06
CA GLU A 4 -5.55 -61.59 4.70
C GLU A 4 -5.34 -60.08 4.58
N LYS A 5 -5.73 -59.30 5.60
CA LYS A 5 -5.51 -57.84 5.63
C LYS A 5 -4.03 -57.49 5.73
N LYS A 6 -3.21 -58.34 6.39
CA LYS A 6 -1.76 -58.14 6.50
C LYS A 6 -1.06 -58.41 5.17
N GLN A 7 -1.47 -59.47 4.45
CA GLN A 7 -0.92 -59.80 3.15
C GLN A 7 -1.25 -58.73 2.10
N LEU A 8 -2.51 -58.26 2.09
CA LEU A 8 -2.94 -57.19 1.20
C LEU A 8 -2.19 -55.88 1.48
N LYS A 9 -2.00 -55.53 2.76
CA LYS A 9 -1.22 -54.34 3.14
C LYS A 9 0.22 -54.44 2.63
N ASN A 10 0.90 -55.58 2.82
CA ASN A 10 2.28 -55.76 2.39
C ASN A 10 2.44 -55.69 0.87
N GLN A 11 1.48 -56.24 0.11
CA GLN A 11 1.48 -56.12 -1.36
C GLN A 11 1.34 -54.66 -1.80
N LEU A 12 0.37 -53.95 -1.21
CA LEU A 12 0.14 -52.55 -1.52
C LEU A 12 1.35 -51.67 -1.16
N GLU A 13 2.01 -51.95 -0.04
CA GLU A 13 3.20 -51.22 0.41
C GLU A 13 4.40 -51.46 -0.52
N ASN A 14 4.57 -52.68 -1.06
CA ASN A 14 5.57 -52.99 -2.10
C ASN A 14 5.27 -52.30 -3.43
N GLU A 15 4.00 -52.23 -3.84
CA GLU A 15 3.58 -51.55 -5.08
C GLU A 15 3.80 -50.03 -4.97
N LEU A 16 3.44 -49.44 -3.82
CA LEU A 16 3.59 -48.01 -3.52
C LEU A 16 5.04 -47.60 -3.22
N GLN A 17 5.94 -48.54 -2.91
CA GLN A 17 7.35 -48.24 -2.62
C GLN A 17 8.06 -47.54 -3.77
N SER A 18 7.59 -47.74 -5.00
CA SER A 18 8.07 -47.08 -6.22
C SER A 18 7.50 -45.67 -6.43
N LEU A 19 6.40 -45.33 -5.76
CA LEU A 19 5.70 -44.06 -5.85
C LEU A 19 6.10 -43.17 -4.67
N HIS A 20 7.22 -42.47 -4.82
CA HIS A 20 7.59 -41.40 -3.90
C HIS A 20 6.94 -40.08 -4.31
N PHE A 21 6.05 -39.55 -3.48
CA PHE A 21 5.51 -38.19 -3.64
C PHE A 21 6.61 -37.16 -3.35
N SER A 22 7.27 -36.66 -4.40
CA SER A 22 8.34 -35.66 -4.28
C SER A 22 7.83 -34.27 -3.87
N SER A 23 6.62 -33.90 -4.31
CA SER A 23 6.04 -32.57 -4.13
C SER A 23 5.00 -32.51 -3.02
N GLN A 24 5.04 -33.42 -2.04
CA GLN A 24 4.06 -33.44 -0.93
C GLN A 24 3.96 -32.08 -0.22
N LYS A 25 5.12 -31.45 0.04
CA LYS A 25 5.19 -30.15 0.71
C LYS A 25 4.59 -29.02 -0.16
N GLU A 26 4.85 -29.07 -1.45
CA GLU A 26 4.39 -28.08 -2.44
C GLU A 26 2.87 -28.18 -2.65
N VAL A 27 2.33 -29.39 -2.71
CA VAL A 27 0.88 -29.64 -2.77
C VAL A 27 0.19 -29.21 -1.48
N LEU A 28 0.79 -29.47 -0.31
CA LEU A 28 0.25 -28.99 0.97
C LEU A 28 0.27 -27.47 1.06
N ASP A 29 1.35 -26.81 0.65
CA ASP A 29 1.46 -25.35 0.65
C ASP A 29 0.45 -24.70 -0.33
N GLN A 30 0.12 -25.39 -1.44
CA GLN A 30 -0.89 -24.94 -2.38
C GLN A 30 -2.33 -25.14 -1.85
N ALA A 31 -2.60 -26.30 -1.23
CA ALA A 31 -3.93 -26.65 -0.74
C ALA A 31 -4.30 -25.94 0.57
N TYR A 32 -3.32 -25.70 1.46
CA TYR A 32 -3.53 -25.09 2.77
C TYR A 32 -2.41 -24.09 3.07
N PRO A 33 -2.54 -22.83 2.62
CA PRO A 33 -1.54 -21.80 2.90
C PRO A 33 -1.45 -21.53 4.41
N THR A 34 -0.33 -21.90 5.01
CA THR A 34 -0.09 -21.84 6.46
C THR A 34 0.34 -20.45 6.94
N THR A 35 0.85 -19.60 6.04
CA THR A 35 1.48 -18.32 6.41
C THR A 35 0.79 -17.10 5.78
N TRP A 36 0.68 -16.00 6.54
CA TRP A 36 0.10 -14.72 6.06
C TRP A 36 0.75 -14.19 4.78
N LYS A 37 2.07 -14.36 4.63
CA LYS A 37 2.82 -14.02 3.41
C LYS A 37 2.36 -14.84 2.19
N GLN A 38 2.09 -16.14 2.38
CA GLN A 38 1.60 -17.02 1.32
C GLN A 38 0.15 -16.67 0.92
N LYS A 39 -0.67 -16.19 1.87
CA LYS A 39 -2.03 -15.70 1.57
C LYS A 39 -2.02 -14.45 0.68
N ILE A 40 -1.09 -13.52 0.91
CA ILE A 40 -0.93 -12.31 0.08
C ILE A 40 -0.44 -12.68 -1.33
N ALA A 41 0.49 -13.64 -1.43
CA ALA A 41 0.92 -14.16 -2.73
C ALA A 41 -0.23 -14.87 -3.49
N GLN A 42 -1.11 -15.60 -2.80
CA GLN A 42 -2.31 -16.17 -3.41
C GLN A 42 -3.34 -15.10 -3.84
N LEU A 43 -3.43 -13.98 -3.12
CA LEU A 43 -4.24 -12.84 -3.53
C LEU A 43 -3.71 -12.24 -4.85
N TRP A 44 -2.39 -12.19 -5.04
CA TRP A 44 -1.81 -11.74 -6.31
C TRP A 44 -2.00 -12.72 -7.47
N ASN A 45 -2.02 -14.03 -7.19
CA ASN A 45 -2.16 -15.07 -8.21
C ASN A 45 -3.61 -15.41 -8.55
N LYS A 46 -4.57 -15.14 -7.66
CA LYS A 46 -5.99 -15.22 -8.01
C LYS A 46 -6.35 -13.99 -8.83
N GLU A 47 -7.13 -14.21 -9.89
CA GLU A 47 -7.88 -13.17 -10.59
C GLU A 47 -8.84 -12.50 -9.58
N ILE A 48 -8.31 -11.58 -8.76
CA ILE A 48 -9.15 -10.76 -7.91
C ILE A 48 -9.84 -9.79 -8.84
N GLU A 49 -11.12 -10.04 -9.09
CA GLU A 49 -12.04 -9.05 -9.61
C GLU A 49 -12.19 -7.95 -8.56
N ILE A 50 -11.22 -7.03 -8.52
CA ILE A 50 -11.30 -5.87 -7.66
C ILE A 50 -12.47 -5.03 -8.21
N PRO A 51 -13.56 -4.85 -7.45
CA PRO A 51 -14.66 -4.02 -7.90
C PRO A 51 -14.11 -2.60 -8.10
N LEU A 52 -14.02 -2.18 -9.37
CA LEU A 52 -13.32 -0.95 -9.74
C LEU A 52 -13.97 0.27 -9.09
N LEU A 53 -15.30 0.30 -9.05
CA LEU A 53 -16.10 1.43 -8.58
C LEU A 53 -15.82 1.81 -7.11
N PRO A 54 -15.91 0.89 -6.11
CA PRO A 54 -15.59 1.23 -4.73
C PRO A 54 -14.10 1.56 -4.53
N VAL A 55 -13.20 0.88 -5.24
CA VAL A 55 -11.75 1.14 -5.10
C VAL A 55 -11.38 2.50 -5.66
N SER A 56 -11.88 2.85 -6.84
CA SER A 56 -11.65 4.17 -7.42
C SER A 56 -12.24 5.29 -6.56
N ALA A 57 -13.39 5.06 -5.93
CA ALA A 57 -14.00 6.03 -5.02
C ALA A 57 -13.12 6.27 -3.78
N ILE A 58 -12.58 5.21 -3.17
CA ILE A 58 -11.67 5.33 -2.03
C ILE A 58 -10.38 6.05 -2.43
N VAL A 59 -9.78 5.68 -3.57
CA VAL A 59 -8.56 6.33 -4.07
C VAL A 59 -8.80 7.82 -4.35
N ALA A 60 -9.90 8.16 -5.01
CA ALA A 60 -10.27 9.54 -5.28
C ALA A 60 -10.46 10.34 -3.97
N LEU A 61 -11.13 9.76 -2.97
CA LEU A 61 -11.29 10.41 -1.67
C LEU A 61 -9.95 10.65 -0.96
N LEU A 62 -9.01 9.71 -1.02
CA LEU A 62 -7.68 9.88 -0.44
C LEU A 62 -6.90 11.01 -1.14
N VAL A 63 -6.93 11.05 -2.48
CA VAL A 63 -6.27 12.10 -3.26
C VAL A 63 -6.90 13.47 -2.97
N CYS A 64 -8.23 13.56 -2.97
CA CYS A 64 -8.94 14.79 -2.64
C CYS A 64 -8.67 15.26 -1.21
N SER A 65 -8.64 14.34 -0.24
CA SER A 65 -8.33 14.65 1.16
C SER A 65 -6.90 15.16 1.33
N TYR A 66 -5.95 14.55 0.64
CA TYR A 66 -4.56 14.99 0.64
C TYR A 66 -4.40 16.38 0.01
N GLY A 67 -4.99 16.61 -1.17
CA GLY A 67 -4.95 17.91 -1.84
C GLY A 67 -5.66 19.01 -1.04
N TYR A 68 -6.79 18.70 -0.40
CA TYR A 68 -7.48 19.64 0.49
C TYR A 68 -6.61 20.08 1.66
N LYS A 69 -5.90 19.13 2.29
CA LYS A 69 -4.97 19.42 3.38
C LYS A 69 -3.83 20.34 2.92
N GLU A 70 -3.26 20.08 1.74
CA GLU A 70 -2.16 20.88 1.20
C GLU A 70 -2.58 22.32 0.89
N ILE A 71 -3.75 22.51 0.28
CA ILE A 71 -4.29 23.84 -0.02
C ILE A 71 -4.59 24.62 1.27
N HIS A 72 -5.28 24.00 2.23
CA HIS A 72 -5.66 24.71 3.46
C HIS A 72 -4.51 24.92 4.46
N MET A 73 -3.51 24.04 4.51
CA MET A 73 -2.33 24.28 5.36
C MET A 73 -1.45 25.42 4.83
N ASN A 74 -1.44 25.67 3.52
CA ASN A 74 -0.73 26.82 2.95
C ASN A 74 -1.44 28.14 3.23
N ASP A 75 -2.77 28.15 3.18
CA ASP A 75 -3.59 29.35 3.39
C ASP A 75 -3.54 29.87 4.84
N GLU A 76 -3.37 28.98 5.83
CA GLU A 76 -3.15 29.41 7.23
C GLU A 76 -1.80 30.09 7.45
N ASN A 77 -0.78 29.80 6.63
CA ASN A 77 0.51 30.50 6.68
C ASN A 77 0.48 31.83 5.90
N GLU A 78 -0.40 31.98 4.91
CA GLU A 78 -0.54 33.22 4.12
C GLU A 78 -1.43 34.29 4.79
N LYS A 79 -2.09 33.99 5.91
CA LYS A 79 -2.82 34.96 6.75
C LYS A 79 -1.91 35.88 7.59
N GLN A 80 -0.63 36.01 7.27
CA GLN A 80 0.08 37.22 7.66
C GLN A 80 -0.54 38.38 6.90
N GLU A 81 -1.06 39.37 7.62
CA GLU A 81 -1.69 40.57 7.06
C GLU A 81 -0.79 41.18 6.00
N LYS A 82 -1.09 40.89 4.72
CA LYS A 82 -0.39 41.47 3.59
C LYS A 82 -0.78 42.96 3.53
N VAL A 83 -0.06 43.80 4.27
CA VAL A 83 -0.27 45.25 4.30
C VAL A 83 0.47 45.88 3.12
N LEU A 84 -0.25 46.66 2.33
CA LEU A 84 0.32 47.46 1.25
C LEU A 84 0.82 48.79 1.81
N VAL A 85 2.03 49.19 1.44
CA VAL A 85 2.65 50.45 1.84
C VAL A 85 3.05 51.21 0.58
N GLU A 86 2.71 52.50 0.52
CA GLU A 86 3.14 53.39 -0.57
C GLU A 86 4.47 54.04 -0.18
N LEU A 87 5.51 53.83 -1.01
CA LEU A 87 6.80 54.47 -0.85
C LEU A 87 7.22 55.07 -2.20
N ALA A 88 7.61 56.36 -2.19
CA ALA A 88 8.08 57.07 -3.39
C ALA A 88 7.12 56.99 -4.61
N GLY A 89 5.81 56.92 -4.38
CA GLY A 89 4.79 56.85 -5.44
C GLY A 89 4.54 55.44 -6.01
N ASN A 90 5.19 54.42 -5.47
CA ASN A 90 4.98 53.02 -5.83
C ASN A 90 4.40 52.24 -4.64
N THR A 91 3.53 51.27 -4.91
CA THR A 91 2.92 50.42 -3.87
C THR A 91 3.70 49.12 -3.73
N TYR A 92 4.16 48.82 -2.51
CA TYR A 92 4.90 47.62 -2.18
C TYR A 92 4.19 46.81 -1.10
N TRP A 93 4.42 45.50 -1.08
CA TRP A 93 4.07 44.66 0.06
C TRP A 93 5.05 44.92 1.20
N LYS A 94 4.52 45.21 2.39
CA LYS A 94 5.33 45.57 3.56
C LYS A 94 6.41 44.53 3.88
N ASP A 95 6.05 43.24 3.86
CA ASP A 95 6.96 42.15 4.23
C ASP A 95 8.14 42.01 3.27
N GLU A 96 7.91 42.26 1.97
CA GLU A 96 8.97 42.19 0.96
C GLU A 96 9.91 43.39 1.08
N LEU A 97 9.37 44.57 1.37
CA LEU A 97 10.16 45.78 1.58
C LEU A 97 11.04 45.68 2.83
N GLU A 98 10.48 45.19 3.94
CA GLU A 98 11.24 44.95 5.18
C GLU A 98 12.33 43.89 4.97
N ARG A 99 12.03 42.82 4.24
CA ARG A 99 13.01 41.77 3.89
C ARG A 99 14.16 42.32 3.04
N GLU A 100 13.87 43.14 2.03
CA GLU A 100 14.89 43.73 1.18
C GLU A 100 15.72 44.76 1.96
N MET A 101 15.11 45.62 2.80
CA MET A 101 15.86 46.56 3.64
C MET A 101 16.82 45.86 4.60
N MET A 102 16.40 44.77 5.24
CA MET A 102 17.27 43.98 6.12
C MET A 102 18.48 43.38 5.39
N LYS A 103 18.40 43.11 4.07
CA LYS A 103 19.54 42.61 3.29
C LYS A 103 20.59 43.68 2.97
N TYR A 104 20.21 44.96 3.02
CA TYR A 104 21.11 46.09 2.71
C TYR A 104 21.63 46.82 3.96
N GLU A 105 21.23 46.39 5.16
CA GLU A 105 21.65 46.99 6.45
C GLU A 105 22.85 46.26 7.10
N ASP A 106 23.50 45.33 6.38
CA ASP A 106 24.79 44.69 6.71
C ASP A 106 25.97 45.28 5.90
#